data_AF-A0A641AJG1-F1
#
_entry.id   AF-A0A641AJG1-F1
#
_cell.length_a   1.000
_cell.length_b   1.000
_cell.length_c   1.000
_cell.angle_alpha   90.00
_cell.angle_beta   90.00
_cell.angle_gamma   90.00
#
_symmetry.space_group_name_H-M   'P 1'
#
loop_
_entity.id
_entity.type
_entity.pdbx_description
1 polymer ?
#
loop_
_entity_poly.entity_id
_entity_poly.type
_entity_poly.pdbx_seq_one_letter_code
_entity_poly.pdbx_strand_id
1 'polypeptide(L)'
;MKLIAGVVATLALSLSACTGGDGESDAPDAKTSSLSAAEAFQATCVEVRAGIAEFNDQDYAGTVEHFEKAKIPAKVYAKVNTEPEADALLDAVEYYADLSPADYPEAALSSKNFARNKEITLTQCASDPDDQSPGTPV
;
A
#
# COMPACT_ATOMS: atom_id res chain seq x y z
N MET A 1 -18.70 19.36 -41.42
CA MET A 1 -17.77 18.61 -42.29
C MET A 1 -16.63 19.53 -42.69
N LYS A 2 -15.40 19.26 -42.25
CA LYS A 2 -14.16 19.83 -42.79
C LYS A 2 -13.06 18.77 -42.62
N LEU A 3 -12.62 18.25 -43.76
CA LEU A 3 -11.54 17.27 -43.93
C LEU A 3 -10.23 18.01 -44.23
N ILE A 4 -9.13 17.67 -43.55
CA ILE A 4 -7.74 17.80 -44.05
C ILE A 4 -6.93 16.70 -43.32
N ALA A 5 -6.64 15.55 -43.94
CA ALA A 5 -5.35 15.19 -44.55
C ALA A 5 -4.15 15.55 -43.64
N GLY A 6 -3.35 14.65 -43.07
CA GLY A 6 -2.72 13.47 -43.65
C GLY A 6 -1.22 13.76 -43.82
N VAL A 7 -0.36 13.24 -42.93
CA VAL A 7 1.09 13.10 -43.16
C VAL A 7 1.56 11.76 -42.60
N VAL A 8 2.29 11.04 -43.45
CA VAL A 8 2.76 9.67 -43.35
C VAL A 8 4.23 9.65 -42.89
N ALA A 9 4.53 8.72 -41.97
CA ALA A 9 5.75 7.93 -41.72
C ALA A 9 7.17 8.49 -41.98
N THR A 10 8.08 8.26 -41.01
CA THR A 10 9.34 7.47 -41.14
C THR A 10 10.11 7.48 -39.81
N LEU A 11 10.25 6.35 -39.13
CA LEU A 11 11.42 5.43 -39.10
C LEU A 11 12.75 6.06 -38.65
N ALA A 12 13.20 5.69 -37.44
CA ALA A 12 14.61 5.57 -37.10
C ALA A 12 14.79 4.46 -36.07
N LEU A 13 15.13 3.26 -36.57
CA LEU A 13 15.78 2.21 -35.78
C LEU A 13 17.21 2.65 -35.49
N SER A 14 17.62 2.64 -34.23
CA SER A 14 19.03 2.64 -33.85
C SER A 14 19.32 1.35 -33.07
N LEU A 15 19.76 0.33 -33.82
CA LEU A 15 20.43 -0.85 -33.28
C LEU A 15 21.82 -0.43 -32.78
N SER A 16 22.04 -0.53 -31.46
CA SER A 16 23.40 -0.57 -30.90
C SER A 16 23.75 -2.03 -30.64
N ALA A 17 24.60 -2.59 -31.52
CA ALA A 17 25.21 -3.90 -31.35
C ALA A 17 26.74 -3.73 -31.46
N CYS A 18 27.45 -4.17 -30.41
CA CYS A 18 28.86 -4.60 -30.31
C CYS A 18 29.27 -4.46 -28.83
N THR A 19 29.96 -5.37 -28.14
CA THR A 19 30.49 -6.69 -28.45
C THR A 19 31.02 -7.30 -27.13
N GLY A 20 30.80 -8.60 -26.91
CA GLY A 20 31.72 -9.53 -26.22
C GLY A 20 32.02 -9.37 -24.72
N GLY A 21 31.43 -10.26 -23.91
CA GLY A 21 31.92 -10.62 -22.59
C GLY A 21 31.21 -11.87 -22.08
N ASP A 22 31.88 -13.02 -22.15
CA ASP A 22 31.42 -14.31 -21.62
C ASP A 22 31.02 -14.20 -20.15
N GLY A 23 29.85 -14.73 -19.80
CA GLY A 23 29.43 -14.84 -18.42
C GLY A 23 27.95 -15.16 -18.30
N GLU A 24 27.68 -16.45 -18.14
CA GLU A 24 26.56 -17.02 -17.38
C GLU A 24 25.15 -16.50 -17.69
N SER A 25 24.32 -17.42 -18.16
CA SER A 25 22.87 -17.31 -18.21
C SER A 25 22.28 -16.89 -16.85
N ASP A 26 22.04 -15.61 -16.66
CA ASP A 26 21.00 -15.12 -15.75
C ASP A 26 19.96 -14.39 -16.59
N ALA A 27 19.04 -15.19 -17.14
CA ALA A 27 17.70 -14.66 -17.37
C ALA A 27 17.25 -14.04 -16.04
N PRO A 28 16.72 -12.81 -16.02
CA PRO A 28 15.94 -12.39 -14.87
C PRO A 28 14.75 -13.34 -14.85
N ASP A 29 14.87 -14.38 -14.03
CA ASP A 29 13.75 -15.17 -13.56
C ASP A 29 12.67 -14.14 -13.23
N ALA A 30 11.61 -14.12 -14.02
CA ALA A 30 10.34 -13.53 -13.64
C ALA A 30 9.76 -14.41 -12.51
N LYS A 31 10.51 -14.55 -11.42
CA LYS A 31 10.01 -14.98 -10.13
C LYS A 31 9.14 -13.84 -9.69
N THR A 32 7.84 -14.06 -9.80
CA THR A 32 6.83 -13.39 -8.98
C THR A 32 7.35 -13.35 -7.54
N SER A 33 8.02 -12.27 -7.16
CA SER A 33 8.44 -12.05 -5.77
C SER A 33 7.17 -11.85 -4.97
N SER A 34 6.62 -12.95 -4.47
CA SER A 34 5.61 -12.93 -3.43
C SER A 34 6.25 -12.27 -2.22
N LEU A 35 5.68 -11.16 -1.75
CA LEU A 35 6.14 -10.49 -0.53
C LEU A 35 6.23 -11.51 0.61
N SER A 36 7.29 -11.43 1.42
CA SER A 36 7.36 -12.10 2.71
C SER A 36 6.30 -11.56 3.67
N ALA A 37 6.04 -12.28 4.76
CA ALA A 37 5.10 -11.82 5.80
C ALA A 37 5.49 -10.44 6.35
N ALA A 38 6.78 -10.20 6.59
CA ALA A 38 7.29 -8.94 7.12
C ALA A 38 7.13 -7.78 6.12
N GLU A 39 7.43 -7.99 4.84
CA GLU A 39 7.26 -6.97 3.80
C GLU A 39 5.79 -6.63 3.59
N ALA A 40 4.91 -7.64 3.58
CA ALA A 40 3.47 -7.44 3.46
C ALA A 40 2.90 -6.70 4.68
N PHE A 41 3.33 -7.06 5.89
CA PHE A 41 2.96 -6.36 7.11
C PHE A 41 3.41 -4.89 7.10
N GLN A 42 4.68 -4.63 6.76
CA GLN A 42 5.21 -3.27 6.70
C GLN A 42 4.48 -2.41 5.66
N ALA A 43 4.24 -2.95 4.46
CA ALA A 43 3.47 -2.26 3.43
C ALA A 43 2.04 -1.94 3.88
N THR A 44 1.39 -2.88 4.59
CA THR A 44 0.07 -2.64 5.20
C THR A 44 0.14 -1.49 6.20
N CYS A 45 1.09 -1.53 7.14
CA CYS A 45 1.18 -0.53 8.21
C CYS A 45 1.63 0.86 7.73
N VAL A 46 2.35 0.97 6.61
CA VAL A 46 2.63 2.26 5.97
C VAL A 46 1.32 2.94 5.55
N GLU A 47 0.48 2.23 4.81
CA GLU A 47 -0.79 2.76 4.33
C GLU A 47 -1.79 2.99 5.48
N VAL A 48 -1.88 2.07 6.45
CA VAL A 48 -2.73 2.26 7.65
C VAL A 48 -2.35 3.54 8.40
N ARG A 49 -1.07 3.81 8.62
CA ARG A 49 -0.61 5.03 9.30
C ARG A 49 -0.94 6.29 8.50
N ALA A 50 -0.75 6.25 7.18
CA ALA A 50 -1.12 7.37 6.31
C ALA A 50 -2.63 7.63 6.36
N GLY A 51 -3.47 6.59 6.29
CA GLY A 51 -4.92 6.71 6.41
C GLY A 51 -5.34 7.27 7.77
N ILE A 52 -4.68 6.90 8.87
CA ILE A 52 -4.91 7.48 10.19
C ILE A 52 -4.51 8.95 10.24
N ALA A 53 -3.42 9.35 9.56
CA ALA A 53 -3.03 10.76 9.47
C ALA A 53 -4.10 11.58 8.75
N GLU A 54 -4.57 11.13 7.59
CA GLU A 54 -5.66 11.78 6.86
C GLU A 54 -6.96 11.86 7.69
N PHE A 55 -7.28 10.81 8.45
CA PHE A 55 -8.44 10.82 9.36
C PHE A 55 -8.31 11.92 10.42
N ASN A 56 -7.12 12.11 11.00
CA ASN A 56 -6.87 13.14 12.00
C ASN A 56 -6.97 14.56 11.40
N ASP A 57 -6.61 14.71 10.13
CA ASP A 57 -6.78 15.94 9.35
C ASP A 57 -8.22 16.12 8.81
N GLN A 58 -9.13 15.20 9.16
CA GLN A 58 -10.52 15.15 8.73
C GLN A 58 -10.70 14.93 7.22
N ASP A 59 -9.67 14.46 6.51
CA ASP A 59 -9.78 13.97 5.14
C ASP A 59 -10.20 12.50 5.12
N TYR A 60 -11.52 12.28 5.21
CA TYR A 60 -12.10 10.93 5.18
C TYR A 60 -12.00 10.27 3.79
N ALA A 61 -11.85 11.05 2.72
CA ALA A 61 -11.65 10.49 1.39
C ALA A 61 -10.22 9.96 1.25
N GLY A 62 -9.22 10.74 1.67
CA GLY A 62 -7.83 10.31 1.79
C GLY A 62 -7.65 9.11 2.72
N THR A 63 -8.39 9.09 3.83
CA THR A 63 -8.44 7.95 4.76
C THR A 63 -8.82 6.66 4.01
N VAL A 64 -9.95 6.67 3.29
CA VAL A 64 -10.42 5.50 2.51
C VAL A 64 -9.42 5.11 1.43
N GLU A 65 -8.84 6.08 0.71
CA GLU A 65 -7.86 5.79 -0.34
C GLU A 65 -6.66 4.98 0.20
N HIS A 66 -6.14 5.37 1.37
CA HIS A 66 -5.05 4.65 2.02
C HIS A 66 -5.46 3.25 2.50
N PHE A 67 -6.64 3.11 3.11
CA PHE A 67 -7.12 1.79 3.52
C PHE A 67 -7.40 0.86 2.31
N GLU A 68 -7.88 1.39 1.19
CA GLU A 68 -8.01 0.63 -0.07
C GLU A 68 -6.65 0.14 -0.58
N LYS A 69 -5.61 0.99 -0.56
CA LYS A 69 -4.24 0.58 -0.90
C LYS A 69 -3.69 -0.49 0.05
N ALA A 70 -4.05 -0.43 1.33
CA ALA A 70 -3.63 -1.40 2.34
C ALA A 70 -4.25 -2.80 2.15
N LYS A 71 -5.39 -2.94 1.44
CA LYS A 71 -6.08 -4.24 1.27
C LYS A 71 -5.20 -5.31 0.66
N ILE A 72 -4.44 -4.98 -0.39
CA ILE A 72 -3.61 -5.97 -1.09
C ILE A 72 -2.50 -6.51 -0.19
N PRO A 73 -1.63 -5.68 0.42
CA PRO A 73 -0.60 -6.20 1.31
C PRO A 73 -1.19 -6.88 2.55
N ALA A 74 -2.32 -6.42 3.09
CA ALA A 74 -2.98 -7.08 4.22
C ALA A 74 -3.46 -8.50 3.86
N LYS A 75 -4.01 -8.69 2.65
CA LYS A 75 -4.41 -10.00 2.13
C LYS A 75 -3.22 -10.93 1.93
N VAL A 76 -2.09 -10.39 1.46
CA VAL A 76 -0.87 -11.18 1.35
C VAL A 76 -0.40 -11.59 2.74
N TYR A 77 -0.36 -10.66 3.70
CA TYR A 77 0.05 -10.92 5.08
C TYR A 77 -0.80 -12.02 5.74
N ALA A 78 -2.13 -11.90 5.71
CA ALA A 78 -3.06 -12.90 6.24
C ALA A 78 -2.93 -14.28 5.56
N LYS A 79 -2.53 -14.31 4.29
CA LYS A 79 -2.31 -15.58 3.57
C LYS A 79 -1.01 -16.28 3.98
N VAL A 80 0.04 -15.53 4.29
CA VAL A 80 1.38 -16.10 4.57
C VAL A 80 1.66 -16.25 6.07
N ASN A 81 0.97 -15.49 6.92
CA ASN A 81 1.05 -15.58 8.36
C ASN A 81 -0.22 -16.26 8.91
N THR A 82 -0.06 -17.35 9.66
CA THR A 82 -1.17 -18.14 10.21
C THR A 82 -1.66 -17.66 11.57
N GLU A 83 -1.02 -16.63 12.13
CA GLU A 83 -1.43 -16.06 13.41
C GLU A 83 -2.76 -15.30 13.28
N PRO A 84 -3.70 -15.42 14.24
CA PRO A 84 -5.01 -14.77 14.18
C PRO A 84 -4.96 -13.24 14.03
N GLU A 85 -3.88 -12.62 14.49
CA GLU A 85 -3.63 -11.18 14.38
C GLU A 85 -3.54 -10.71 12.93
N ALA A 86 -3.08 -11.58 12.01
CA ALA A 86 -2.98 -11.25 10.59
C ALA A 86 -4.35 -11.15 9.92
N ASP A 87 -5.26 -12.07 10.23
CA ASP A 87 -6.65 -12.00 9.80
C ASP A 87 -7.36 -10.80 10.44
N ALA A 88 -7.12 -10.53 11.72
CA ALA A 88 -7.70 -9.38 12.41
C ALA A 88 -7.25 -8.04 11.79
N LEU A 89 -6.00 -7.93 11.34
CA LEU A 89 -5.52 -6.74 10.64
C LEU A 89 -6.19 -6.58 9.27
N LEU A 90 -6.38 -7.67 8.52
CA LEU A 90 -7.11 -7.64 7.25
C LEU A 90 -8.57 -7.18 7.46
N ASP A 91 -9.27 -7.75 8.45
CA ASP A 91 -10.64 -7.36 8.79
C ASP A 91 -10.75 -5.86 9.11
N ALA A 92 -9.77 -5.32 9.84
CA ALA A 92 -9.75 -3.90 10.20
C ALA A 92 -9.52 -3.03 8.96
N VAL A 93 -8.59 -3.42 8.08
CA VAL A 93 -8.30 -2.71 6.83
C VAL A 93 -9.52 -2.70 5.91
N GLU A 94 -10.17 -3.85 5.71
CA GLU A 94 -11.37 -3.94 4.87
C GLU A 94 -12.53 -3.14 5.45
N TYR A 95 -12.73 -3.16 6.77
CA TYR A 95 -13.76 -2.34 7.41
C TYR A 95 -13.60 -0.85 7.10
N TYR A 96 -12.39 -0.30 7.22
CA TYR A 96 -12.15 1.11 6.94
C TYR A 96 -12.22 1.43 5.45
N ALA A 97 -11.68 0.56 4.60
CA ALA A 97 -11.75 0.74 3.16
C ALA A 97 -13.20 0.75 2.62
N ASP A 98 -14.07 -0.08 3.20
CA ASP A 98 -15.46 -0.22 2.77
C ASP A 98 -16.40 0.83 3.43
N LEU A 99 -15.93 1.59 4.43
CA LEU A 99 -16.70 2.65 5.06
C LEU A 99 -16.77 3.87 4.13
N SER A 100 -17.97 4.38 3.86
CA SER A 100 -18.13 5.61 3.07
C SER A 100 -17.45 6.79 3.78
N PRO A 101 -16.73 7.68 3.07
CA PRO A 101 -16.12 8.87 3.67
C PRO A 101 -17.09 9.71 4.51
N ALA A 102 -18.36 9.78 4.11
CA ALA A 102 -19.39 10.54 4.82
C ALA A 102 -19.77 9.94 6.19
N ASP A 103 -19.54 8.64 6.39
CA ASP A 103 -19.95 7.91 7.59
C ASP A 103 -18.83 7.85 8.65
N TYR A 104 -17.60 8.23 8.30
CA TYR A 104 -16.45 8.22 9.21
C TYR A 104 -16.66 9.03 10.51
N PRO A 105 -17.18 10.27 10.49
CA PRO A 105 -17.39 11.03 11.71
C PRO A 105 -18.33 10.32 12.69
N GLU A 106 -19.46 9.82 12.20
CA GLU A 106 -20.45 9.14 13.03
C GLU A 106 -19.91 7.79 13.52
N ALA A 107 -19.29 7.00 12.63
CA ALA A 107 -18.69 5.73 12.98
C ALA A 107 -17.60 5.90 14.06
N ALA A 108 -16.74 6.91 13.92
CA ALA A 108 -15.69 7.19 14.90
C ALA A 108 -16.23 7.55 16.29
N LEU A 109 -17.43 8.14 16.35
CA LEU A 109 -18.07 8.54 17.60
C LEU A 109 -18.85 7.41 18.27
N SER A 110 -19.57 6.59 17.50
CA SER A 110 -20.60 5.71 18.05
C SER A 110 -20.46 4.22 17.67
N SER A 111 -19.64 3.87 16.67
CA SER A 111 -19.52 2.50 16.18
C SER A 111 -18.58 1.65 17.05
N LYS A 112 -19.12 0.55 17.59
CA LYS A 112 -18.32 -0.48 18.27
C LYS A 112 -17.32 -1.15 17.32
N ASN A 113 -17.67 -1.31 16.04
CA ASN A 113 -16.78 -1.87 15.04
C ASN A 113 -15.60 -0.93 14.78
N PHE A 114 -15.86 0.38 14.71
CA PHE A 114 -14.80 1.37 14.58
C PHE A 114 -13.86 1.33 15.78
N ALA A 115 -14.40 1.28 17.00
CA ALA A 115 -13.58 1.19 18.21
C ALA A 115 -12.68 -0.07 18.24
N ARG A 116 -13.23 -1.24 17.90
CA ARG A 116 -12.48 -2.50 17.80
C ARG A 116 -11.37 -2.41 16.75
N ASN A 117 -11.69 -1.97 15.55
CA ASN A 117 -10.72 -1.91 14.44
C ASN A 117 -9.64 -0.84 14.67
N LYS A 118 -9.98 0.23 15.40
CA LYS A 118 -9.03 1.26 15.84
C LYS A 118 -8.00 0.67 16.80
N GLU A 119 -8.44 -0.13 17.76
CA GLU A 119 -7.53 -0.79 18.70
C GLU A 119 -6.56 -1.74 17.97
N ILE A 120 -7.06 -2.54 17.02
CA ILE A 120 -6.24 -3.44 16.20
C ILE A 120 -5.17 -2.67 15.43
N THR A 121 -5.59 -1.66 14.66
CA THR A 121 -4.68 -0.88 13.81
C THR A 121 -3.67 -0.08 14.63
N LEU A 122 -4.05 0.49 15.78
CA LEU A 122 -3.13 1.19 16.66
C LEU A 122 -2.18 0.25 17.40
N THR A 123 -2.61 -0.97 17.73
CA THR A 123 -1.73 -1.94 18.42
C THR A 123 -0.72 -2.55 17.46
N GLN A 124 -1.15 -2.91 16.25
CA GLN A 124 -0.30 -3.61 15.30
C GLN A 124 0.55 -2.66 14.44
N CYS A 125 0.00 -1.50 14.05
CA CYS A 125 0.67 -0.57 13.13
C CYS A 125 1.11 0.74 13.80
N ALA A 126 1.17 0.81 15.13
CA ALA A 126 1.87 1.90 15.78
C ALA A 126 3.33 1.94 15.28
N SER A 127 3.82 3.13 14.94
CA SER A 127 5.25 3.32 14.77
C SER A 127 5.94 3.00 16.09
N ASP A 128 7.02 2.23 16.06
CA ASP A 128 7.88 2.06 17.23
C ASP A 128 8.30 3.46 17.72
N PRO A 129 8.32 3.71 19.05
CA PRO A 129 8.79 4.97 19.61
C PRO A 129 10.26 5.28 19.27
N ASP A 130 11.00 4.27 18.78
CA ASP A 130 12.41 4.34 18.36
C ASP A 130 12.60 4.81 16.89
N ASP A 131 11.52 5.01 16.12
CA ASP A 131 11.58 5.62 14.77
C ASP A 131 11.66 7.17 14.84
N GLN A 132 11.76 7.73 16.06
CA GLN A 132 12.29 9.07 16.27
C GLN A 132 13.80 9.02 16.04
N SER A 133 14.22 9.32 14.81
CA SER A 133 15.62 9.55 14.43
C SER A 133 16.38 10.22 15.60
N PRO A 134 17.44 9.60 16.16
CA PRO A 134 18.18 10.19 17.25
C PRO A 134 18.68 11.56 16.79
N GLY A 135 18.20 12.60 17.48
CA GLY A 135 18.39 13.99 17.10
C GLY A 135 19.83 14.28 16.73
N THR A 136 20.02 15.01 15.63
CA THR A 136 21.29 15.66 15.36
C THR A 136 21.55 16.62 16.53
N PRO A 137 22.65 16.46 17.29
CA PRO A 137 22.97 17.41 18.34
C PRO A 137 23.24 18.78 17.69
N VAL A 138 22.65 19.82 18.27
CA VAL A 138 22.98 21.23 17.99
C VAL A 138 24.40 21.57 18.40
#